data_AF-A0A016TPY2-F1
#
_entry.id   AF-A0A016TPY2-F1
#
_cell.length_a   1.000
_cell.length_b   1.000
_cell.length_c   1.000
_cell.angle_alpha   90.00
_cell.angle_beta   90.00
_cell.angle_gamma   90.00
#
_symmetry.space_group_name_H-M   'P 1'
#
loop_
_entity.id
_entity.type
_entity.pdbx_description
1 polymer ?
#
loop_
_entity_poly.entity_id
_entity_poly.type
_entity_poly.pdbx_seq_one_letter_code
_entity_poly.pdbx_strand_id
1 'polypeptide(L)'
;MLPDPRPSDEDLDEGYVEQSNDREWDIEFTELELVSVVVYNLLQKNRFIAKELQAFGDIWKPRFQYLVNVIRVFTRRLKRKLDDEVERGEQDLRNSRLLKVANNVGLIANCFLVNICDLHVKITPSWAPQKRKAIYPRKVGLTYKRRRIE
;
A
#
# COMPACT_ATOMS: atom_id res chain seq x y z
N MET A 1 17.61 -4.92 -2.99
CA MET A 1 17.21 -5.88 -4.05
C MET A 1 15.97 -6.61 -3.56
N LEU A 2 14.94 -6.79 -4.39
CA LEU A 2 13.81 -7.64 -4.01
C LEU A 2 14.32 -9.08 -3.91
N PRO A 3 13.89 -9.88 -2.91
CA PRO A 3 14.32 -11.27 -2.81
C PRO A 3 13.88 -12.02 -4.08
N ASP A 4 14.76 -12.88 -4.59
CA ASP A 4 14.35 -13.79 -5.65
C ASP A 4 13.32 -14.79 -5.09
N PRO A 5 12.23 -15.09 -5.83
CA PRO A 5 11.33 -16.16 -5.44
C PRO A 5 12.12 -17.46 -5.44
N ARG A 6 12.34 -18.05 -4.27
CA ARG A 6 13.00 -19.35 -4.17
C ARG A 6 12.09 -20.41 -4.82
N PRO A 7 12.65 -21.41 -5.53
CA PRO A 7 11.88 -22.57 -5.93
C PRO A 7 11.28 -23.20 -4.67
N SER A 8 9.97 -23.39 -4.67
CA SER A 8 9.26 -24.07 -3.59
C SER A 8 9.75 -25.52 -3.54
N ASP A 9 10.41 -25.91 -2.46
CA ASP A 9 10.53 -27.34 -2.13
C ASP A 9 9.11 -27.90 -2.00
N GLU A 10 8.79 -28.90 -2.82
CA GLU A 10 7.41 -29.38 -3.07
C GLU A 10 6.75 -30.12 -1.90
N ASP A 11 7.35 -30.21 -0.71
CA ASP A 11 6.89 -31.14 0.34
C ASP A 11 6.81 -30.55 1.76
N LEU A 12 6.39 -29.29 1.95
CA LEU A 12 6.24 -28.74 3.30
C LEU A 12 4.92 -28.00 3.52
N ASP A 13 4.07 -28.67 4.29
CA ASP A 13 2.83 -28.28 4.97
C ASP A 13 2.53 -26.76 5.05
N GLU A 14 1.24 -26.47 4.86
CA GLU A 14 0.52 -25.18 4.92
C GLU A 14 0.81 -24.27 6.15
N GLY A 15 1.60 -24.72 7.13
CA GLY A 15 1.94 -23.99 8.35
C GLY A 15 3.30 -23.27 8.38
N TYR A 16 4.24 -23.55 7.47
CA TYR A 16 5.63 -23.07 7.66
C TYR A 16 5.92 -21.64 7.16
N VAL A 17 5.02 -21.05 6.38
CA VAL A 17 5.13 -19.63 5.97
C VAL A 17 4.79 -18.67 7.14
N GLU A 18 4.30 -19.19 8.26
CA GLU A 18 3.90 -18.36 9.41
C GLU A 18 5.07 -17.79 10.21
N GLN A 19 6.24 -18.42 10.24
CA GLN A 19 7.34 -17.99 11.13
C GLN A 19 8.64 -17.57 10.44
N SER A 20 8.92 -18.06 9.23
CA SER A 20 10.20 -17.76 8.55
C SER A 20 10.31 -16.33 8.00
N ASN A 21 9.19 -15.62 7.85
CA ASN A 21 9.15 -14.40 7.03
C ASN A 21 9.22 -13.09 7.82
N ASP A 22 9.17 -13.13 9.16
CA ASP A 22 9.24 -11.91 9.97
C ASP A 22 10.65 -11.28 9.98
N ARG A 23 11.70 -12.06 9.67
CA ARG A 23 13.09 -11.57 9.52
C ARG A 23 13.48 -11.23 8.08
N GLU A 24 12.80 -11.78 7.08
CA GLU A 24 13.21 -11.68 5.66
C GLU A 24 12.76 -10.34 5.01
N TRP A 25 11.87 -9.61 5.67
CA TRP A 25 11.33 -8.33 5.20
C TRP A 25 11.66 -7.17 6.12
N ASP A 26 12.89 -7.09 6.59
CA ASP A 26 13.49 -5.84 7.09
C ASP A 26 13.73 -4.84 5.94
N ILE A 27 12.80 -4.80 4.97
CA ILE A 27 12.74 -3.78 3.96
C ILE A 27 12.07 -2.60 4.63
N GLU A 28 12.77 -1.48 4.70
CA GLU A 28 12.14 -0.22 5.02
C GLU A 28 11.10 0.08 3.93
N PHE A 29 9.84 -0.33 4.16
CA PHE A 29 8.73 -0.12 3.23
C PHE A 29 8.66 1.34 2.75
N THR A 30 9.12 2.29 3.57
CA THR A 30 9.26 3.71 3.25
C THR A 30 10.26 3.96 2.11
N GLU A 31 11.44 3.34 2.13
CA GLU A 31 12.41 3.41 1.04
C GLU A 31 11.85 2.78 -0.23
N LEU A 32 11.19 1.63 -0.07
CA LEU A 32 10.55 0.94 -1.20
C LEU A 32 9.44 1.81 -1.82
N GLU A 33 8.65 2.51 -1.01
CA GLU A 33 7.67 3.49 -1.49
C GLU A 33 8.34 4.63 -2.25
N LEU A 34 9.43 5.20 -1.71
CA LEU A 34 10.19 6.26 -2.38
C LEU A 34 10.66 5.82 -3.76
N VAL A 35 11.37 4.70 -3.85
CA VAL A 35 11.87 4.17 -5.11
C VAL A 35 10.71 3.88 -6.07
N SER A 36 9.66 3.23 -5.58
CA SER A 36 8.48 2.89 -6.41
C SER A 36 7.80 4.13 -6.98
N VAL A 37 7.61 5.18 -6.18
CA VAL A 37 7.01 6.44 -6.62
C VAL A 37 7.89 7.14 -7.66
N VAL A 38 9.21 7.18 -7.44
CA VAL A 38 10.15 7.79 -8.38
C VAL A 38 10.12 7.05 -9.72
N VAL A 39 10.23 5.72 -9.70
CA VAL A 39 10.17 4.89 -10.91
C VAL A 39 8.84 5.07 -11.62
N TYR A 40 7.71 5.01 -10.91
CA TYR A 40 6.38 5.21 -11.48
C TYR A 40 6.28 6.55 -12.22
N ASN A 41 6.72 7.64 -11.60
CA ASN A 41 6.70 8.97 -12.22
C ASN A 41 7.62 9.08 -13.43
N LEU A 42 8.80 8.45 -13.40
CA LEU A 42 9.73 8.43 -14.52
C LEU A 42 9.12 7.69 -15.72
N LEU A 43 8.53 6.51 -15.49
CA LEU A 43 7.92 5.70 -16.54
C LEU A 43 6.64 6.35 -17.09
N GLN A 44 5.85 6.98 -16.24
CA GLN A 44 4.66 7.73 -16.66
C GLN A 44 5.02 8.88 -17.62
N LYS A 45 6.11 9.60 -17.35
CA LYS A 45 6.59 10.70 -18.20
C LYS A 45 7.33 10.21 -19.44
N ASN A 46 8.03 9.08 -19.34
CA ASN A 46 8.91 8.56 -20.38
C ASN A 46 8.43 7.20 -20.88
N ARG A 47 7.37 7.21 -21.72
CA ARG A 47 6.76 6.00 -22.27
C ARG A 47 7.73 5.10 -23.05
N PHE A 48 8.79 5.66 -23.63
CA PHE A 48 9.79 4.85 -24.34
C PHE A 48 10.54 3.92 -23.36
N ILE A 49 10.93 4.41 -22.17
CA ILE A 49 11.60 3.60 -21.14
C ILE A 49 10.67 2.48 -20.67
N ALA A 50 9.37 2.77 -20.51
CA ALA A 50 8.38 1.77 -20.13
C ALA A 50 8.27 0.65 -21.18
N LYS A 51 8.32 0.98 -22.47
CA LYS A 51 8.33 -0.03 -23.56
C LYS A 51 9.58 -0.90 -23.54
N GLU A 52 10.75 -0.28 -23.34
CA GLU A 52 12.00 -1.03 -23.20
C GLU A 52 11.94 -1.98 -22.00
N LEU A 53 11.49 -1.51 -20.83
CA LEU A 53 11.31 -2.38 -19.66
C LEU A 53 10.28 -3.48 -19.89
N GLN A 54 9.18 -3.22 -20.60
CA GLN A 54 8.18 -4.23 -20.92
C GLN A 54 8.79 -5.37 -21.75
N ALA A 55 9.78 -5.09 -22.61
CA ALA A 55 10.47 -6.11 -23.41
C ALA A 55 11.28 -7.09 -22.53
N PHE A 56 11.80 -6.63 -21.39
CA PHE A 56 12.46 -7.46 -20.37
C PHE A 56 11.51 -7.91 -19.25
N GLY A 57 10.23 -8.06 -19.58
CA GLY A 57 9.15 -8.39 -18.64
C GLY A 57 9.33 -9.71 -17.89
N ASP A 58 9.92 -10.69 -18.56
CA ASP A 58 10.25 -12.01 -18.01
C ASP A 58 11.18 -11.94 -16.79
N ILE A 59 12.07 -10.94 -16.74
CA ILE A 59 13.02 -10.78 -15.63
C ILE A 59 12.36 -10.15 -14.40
N TRP A 60 11.59 -9.06 -14.58
CA TRP A 60 11.09 -8.29 -13.44
C TRP A 60 9.69 -8.68 -12.98
N LYS A 61 8.80 -9.17 -13.88
CA LYS A 61 7.41 -9.51 -13.51
C LYS A 61 7.34 -10.55 -12.39
N PRO A 62 8.13 -11.63 -12.37
CA PRO A 62 8.07 -12.60 -11.27
C PRO A 62 8.40 -11.98 -9.90
N ARG A 63 9.37 -11.06 -9.85
CA ARG A 63 9.75 -10.34 -8.63
C ARG A 63 8.65 -9.41 -8.14
N PHE A 64 7.99 -8.70 -9.07
CA PHE A 64 6.85 -7.85 -8.73
C PHE A 64 5.61 -8.66 -8.33
N GLN A 65 5.39 -9.84 -8.94
CA GLN A 65 4.32 -10.77 -8.55
C GLN A 65 4.53 -11.26 -7.12
N TYR A 66 5.77 -11.65 -6.77
CA TYR A 66 6.14 -12.02 -5.43
C TYR A 66 5.94 -10.87 -4.43
N LEU A 67 6.40 -9.66 -4.78
CA LEU A 67 6.20 -8.46 -3.96
C LEU A 67 4.71 -8.17 -3.69
N VAL A 68 3.84 -8.26 -4.71
CA VAL A 68 2.39 -8.07 -4.53
C VAL A 68 1.82 -9.12 -3.57
N ASN A 69 2.24 -10.37 -3.66
CA ASN A 69 1.80 -11.42 -2.74
C ASN A 69 2.23 -11.15 -1.30
N VAL A 70 3.48 -10.73 -1.10
CA VAL A 70 4.03 -10.36 0.21
C VAL A 70 3.24 -9.19 0.80
N ILE A 71 3.04 -8.12 0.03
CA ILE A 71 2.27 -6.94 0.45
C ILE A 71 0.83 -7.34 0.80
N ARG A 72 0.21 -8.24 0.05
CA ARG A 72 -1.15 -8.71 0.32
C ARG A 72 -1.23 -9.44 1.66
N VAL A 73 -0.28 -10.32 1.96
CA VAL A 73 -0.24 -11.02 3.25
C VAL A 73 0.05 -10.03 4.38
N PHE A 74 1.04 -9.17 4.21
CA PHE A 74 1.45 -8.15 5.17
C PHE A 74 0.31 -7.18 5.52
N THR A 75 -0.35 -6.59 4.51
CA THR A 75 -1.46 -5.65 4.73
C THR A 75 -2.67 -6.31 5.37
N ARG A 76 -2.95 -7.59 5.09
CA ARG A 76 -4.01 -8.35 5.79
C ARG A 76 -3.70 -8.54 7.27
N ARG A 77 -2.47 -8.95 7.60
CA ARG A 77 -2.03 -9.11 9.01
C ARG A 77 -2.06 -7.76 9.74
N LEU A 78 -1.50 -6.72 9.14
CA LEU A 78 -1.46 -5.37 9.71
C LEU A 78 -2.85 -4.77 9.88
N LYS A 79 -3.77 -5.01 8.95
CA LYS A 79 -5.16 -4.58 9.07
C LYS A 79 -5.86 -5.25 10.25
N ARG A 80 -5.74 -6.57 10.41
CA ARG A 80 -6.31 -7.27 11.58
C ARG A 80 -5.80 -6.68 12.90
N LYS A 81 -4.48 -6.46 13.00
CA LYS A 81 -3.88 -5.82 14.17
C LYS A 81 -4.46 -4.42 14.44
N LEU A 82 -4.61 -3.60 13.41
CA LEU A 82 -5.21 -2.27 13.52
C LEU A 82 -6.69 -2.33 13.91
N ASP A 83 -7.46 -3.29 13.38
CA ASP A 83 -8.86 -3.48 13.74
C ASP A 83 -8.96 -3.87 15.24
N ASP A 84 -8.09 -4.76 15.74
CA ASP A 84 -8.02 -5.13 17.17
C ASP A 84 -7.58 -3.95 18.07
N GLU A 85 -6.65 -3.11 17.61
CA GLU A 85 -6.24 -1.88 18.32
C GLU A 85 -7.42 -0.91 18.47
N VAL A 86 -8.21 -0.73 17.41
CA VAL A 86 -9.41 0.13 17.43
C VAL A 86 -10.45 -0.40 18.43
N GLU A 87 -10.66 -1.71 18.49
CA GLU A 87 -11.55 -2.34 19.48
C GLU A 87 -11.06 -2.12 20.92
N ARG A 88 -9.73 -2.07 21.13
CA ARG A 88 -9.11 -1.73 22.42
C ARG A 88 -9.08 -0.23 22.73
N GLY A 89 -9.50 0.63 21.80
CA GLY A 89 -9.42 2.09 21.93
C GLY A 89 -7.99 2.64 21.78
N GLU A 90 -7.07 1.83 21.27
CA GLU A 90 -5.70 2.22 20.95
C GLU A 90 -5.63 2.69 19.49
N GLN A 91 -4.73 3.63 19.20
CA GLN A 91 -4.51 4.09 17.83
C GLN A 91 -3.02 4.25 17.55
N ASP A 92 -2.38 3.18 17.07
CA ASP A 92 -0.98 3.25 16.68
C ASP A 92 -0.82 3.93 15.32
N LEU A 93 -0.41 5.21 15.35
CA LEU A 93 -0.11 6.01 14.18
C LEU A 93 1.00 5.39 13.30
N ARG A 94 1.91 4.59 13.89
CA ARG A 94 2.99 3.90 13.17
C ARG A 94 2.43 2.79 12.31
N ASN A 95 1.58 1.92 12.87
CA ASN A 95 0.93 0.83 12.13
C ASN A 95 0.01 1.38 11.03
N SER A 96 -0.72 2.47 11.31
CA SER A 96 -1.53 3.15 10.30
C SER A 96 -0.70 3.73 9.15
N ARG A 97 0.45 4.35 9.45
CA ARG A 97 1.37 4.86 8.43
C ARG A 97 1.96 3.72 7.60
N LEU A 98 2.39 2.64 8.25
CA LEU A 98 2.95 1.48 7.59
C LEU A 98 1.95 0.82 6.63
N LEU A 99 0.67 0.76 7.00
CA LEU A 99 -0.40 0.28 6.12
C LEU A 99 -0.54 1.17 4.87
N LYS A 100 -0.46 2.50 5.01
CA LYS A 100 -0.51 3.43 3.86
C LYS A 100 0.66 3.19 2.91
N VAL A 101 1.87 3.06 3.47
CA VAL A 101 3.10 2.79 2.71
C VAL A 101 2.96 1.48 1.92
N ALA A 102 2.58 0.39 2.59
CA ALA A 102 2.43 -0.93 1.97
C ALA A 102 1.35 -0.92 0.86
N ASN A 103 0.23 -0.23 1.08
CA ASN A 103 -0.81 -0.08 0.06
C ASN A 103 -0.32 0.70 -1.17
N ASN A 104 0.48 1.76 -0.99
CA ASN A 104 1.05 2.52 -2.10
C ASN A 104 2.01 1.66 -2.93
N VAL A 105 2.91 0.93 -2.27
CA VAL A 105 3.82 0.00 -2.96
C VAL A 105 3.03 -1.07 -3.71
N GLY A 106 2.02 -1.67 -3.08
CA GLY A 106 1.19 -2.71 -3.70
C GLY A 106 0.41 -2.20 -4.91
N LEU A 107 -0.10 -0.96 -4.84
CA LEU A 107 -0.78 -0.32 -5.96
C LEU A 107 0.17 -0.09 -7.14
N ILE A 108 1.36 0.48 -6.90
CA ILE A 108 2.37 0.72 -7.94
C ILE A 108 2.81 -0.60 -8.58
N ALA A 109 3.10 -1.62 -7.76
CA ALA A 109 3.52 -2.93 -8.23
C ALA A 109 2.46 -3.57 -9.15
N ASN A 110 1.18 -3.48 -8.76
CA ASN A 110 0.08 -3.94 -9.61
C ASN A 110 -0.02 -3.15 -10.92
N CYS A 111 0.17 -1.83 -10.92
CA CYS A 111 0.19 -1.05 -12.16
C CYS A 111 1.27 -1.54 -13.13
N PHE A 112 2.47 -1.84 -12.63
CA PHE A 112 3.55 -2.38 -13.47
C PHE A 112 3.19 -3.76 -14.04
N LEU A 113 2.64 -4.66 -13.22
CA LEU A 113 2.26 -6.01 -13.65
C LEU A 113 1.15 -6.01 -14.72
N VAL A 114 0.14 -5.16 -14.55
CA VAL A 114 -0.99 -5.07 -15.50
C VAL A 114 -0.52 -4.48 -16.82
N ASN A 115 0.04 -3.26 -16.78
CA ASN A 115 0.54 -2.60 -17.97
C ASN A 115 1.48 -1.44 -17.60
N ILE A 116 2.78 -1.71 -17.60
CA ILE A 116 3.81 -0.70 -17.31
C ILE A 116 3.81 0.49 -18.31
N CYS A 117 3.22 0.32 -19.51
CA CYS A 117 3.14 1.36 -20.53
C CYS A 117 1.93 2.31 -20.36
N ASP A 118 0.99 1.95 -19.49
CA ASP A 118 -0.25 2.72 -19.26
C ASP A 118 -0.45 3.06 -17.78
N LEU A 119 0.40 3.97 -17.29
CA LEU A 119 0.38 4.44 -15.91
C LEU A 119 -0.45 5.73 -15.78
N HIS A 120 -1.70 5.61 -15.35
CA HIS A 120 -2.63 6.74 -15.19
C HIS A 120 -3.15 6.93 -13.76
N VAL A 121 -2.91 5.96 -12.88
CA VAL A 121 -3.33 6.04 -11.47
C VAL A 121 -2.59 7.17 -10.76
N LYS A 122 -3.31 7.98 -10.00
CA LYS A 122 -2.71 9.04 -9.18
C LYS A 122 -2.21 8.47 -7.86
N ILE A 123 -0.89 8.41 -7.69
CA ILE A 123 -0.27 7.97 -6.44
C ILE A 123 -0.07 9.18 -5.52
N THR A 124 -0.50 9.04 -4.26
CA THR A 124 -0.23 10.04 -3.21
C THR A 124 0.71 9.42 -2.19
N PRO A 125 1.97 9.86 -2.11
CA PRO A 125 2.94 9.29 -1.17
C PRO A 125 2.49 9.42 0.28
N SER A 126 2.89 8.48 1.13
CA SER A 126 2.50 8.43 2.55
C SER A 126 2.98 9.64 3.36
N TRP A 127 4.08 10.28 2.93
CA TRP A 127 4.61 11.51 3.52
C TRP A 127 3.98 12.79 2.96
N ALA A 128 3.12 12.69 1.94
CA ALA A 128 2.43 13.87 1.43
C ALA A 128 1.45 14.39 2.50
N PRO A 129 1.39 15.71 2.73
CA PRO A 129 0.47 16.29 3.70
C PRO A 129 -0.97 15.98 3.27
N GLN A 130 -1.65 15.12 4.03
CA GLN A 130 -3.08 14.92 3.86
C GLN A 130 -3.76 16.21 4.30
N LYS A 131 -4.39 16.94 3.36
CA LYS A 131 -5.36 17.98 3.73
C LYS A 131 -6.39 17.30 4.62
N ARG A 132 -6.36 17.57 5.92
CA ARG A 132 -7.38 17.08 6.86
C ARG A 132 -8.72 17.47 6.26
N LYS A 133 -9.51 16.51 5.80
CA LYS A 133 -10.93 16.78 5.54
C LYS A 133 -11.47 17.18 6.90
N ALA A 134 -11.79 18.46 7.07
CA ALA A 134 -12.48 18.94 8.24
C ALA A 134 -13.75 18.08 8.36
N ILE A 135 -13.78 17.19 9.36
CA ILE A 135 -15.02 16.58 9.79
C ILE A 135 -15.78 17.75 10.38
N TYR A 136 -16.64 18.39 9.59
CA TYR A 136 -17.60 19.33 10.13
C TYR A 136 -18.40 18.54 11.17
N PRO A 137 -18.38 18.91 12.46
CA PRO A 137 -19.35 18.34 13.39
C PRO A 137 -20.72 18.70 12.83
N ARG A 138 -21.57 17.69 12.61
CA ARG A 138 -22.98 17.89 12.24
C ARG A 138 -23.54 18.96 13.17
N LYS A 139 -23.91 20.12 12.61
CA LYS A 139 -24.65 21.15 13.35
C LYS A 139 -25.95 20.50 13.81
N VAL A 140 -26.06 20.25 15.12
CA VAL A 140 -27.34 19.94 15.75
C VAL A 140 -28.19 21.20 15.58
N GLY A 141 -29.23 21.09 14.74
CA GLY A 141 -30.16 22.19 14.49
C GLY A 141 -30.96 22.49 15.74
N LEU A 142 -30.58 23.54 16.47
CA LEU A 142 -31.45 24.17 17.46
C LEU A 142 -32.43 25.07 16.72
N THR A 143 -33.56 24.50 16.29
CA THR A 143 -34.74 25.28 15.91
C THR A 143 -35.30 25.97 17.14
N TYR A 144 -34.93 27.23 17.35
CA TYR A 144 -35.55 28.08 18.35
C TYR A 144 -36.92 28.54 17.81
N LYS A 145 -38.01 27.88 18.21
CA LYS A 145 -39.37 28.37 17.95
C LYS A 145 -39.57 29.65 18.75
N ARG A 146 -39.50 30.80 18.08
CA ARG A 146 -39.87 32.10 18.63
C ARG A 146 -41.40 32.13 18.81
N ARG A 147 -41.88 31.97 20.05
CA ARG A 147 -43.28 32.24 20.39
C ARG A 147 -43.55 33.72 20.14
N ARG A 148 -44.52 34.00 19.27
CA ARG A 148 -45.16 35.30 19.11
C ARG A 148 -46.09 35.47 20.31
N ILE A 149 -45.89 36.51 21.10
CA ILE A 149 -46.89 37.02 22.04
C ILE A 149 -47.45 38.28 21.40
N GLU A 150 -48.77 38.42 21.53
CA GLU A 150 -49.68 39.40 20.92
C GLU A 150 -49.22 40.86 21.01
#